data_AF-J0N5J9-F1
#
_entry.id   AF-J0N5J9-F1
#
_cell.length_a   1.000
_cell.length_b   1.000
_cell.length_c   1.000
_cell.angle_alpha   90.00
_cell.angle_beta   90.00
_cell.angle_gamma   90.00
#
_symmetry.space_group_name_H-M   'P 1'
#
loop_
_entity.id
_entity.type
_entity.pdbx_description
1 polymer ?
#
loop_
_entity_poly.entity_id
_entity_poly.type
_entity_poly.pdbx_seq_one_letter_code
_entity_poly.pdbx_strand_id
1 'polypeptide(L)'
;MSAKDRTDELFGVLHYLKRARDLIPEIPGVPQGEFMMMHKIHCCLQEGECRGEQPGVKVSKLSARLGMSMPAVSQMLKSLQKKGLVTRTAATDDRRVVYVALTPAGEKIFSDAINRFLERVNAVAELFGEEKIQQITVLLEDLGRAMERVRKDQPEKF
;
A
#
# COMPACT_ATOMS: atom_id res chain seq x y z
N MET A 1 4.71 -33.34 7.84
CA MET A 1 4.17 -32.68 6.64
C MET A 1 5.10 -32.87 5.46
N SER A 2 4.57 -33.45 4.38
CA SER A 2 5.27 -33.56 3.10
C SER A 2 5.46 -32.18 2.46
N ALA A 3 6.31 -32.08 1.46
CA ALA A 3 6.48 -30.83 0.69
C ALA A 3 5.17 -30.45 -0.05
N LYS A 4 4.40 -31.45 -0.48
CA LYS A 4 3.11 -31.26 -1.15
C LYS A 4 2.07 -30.65 -0.20
N ASP A 5 1.95 -31.19 1.02
CA ASP A 5 0.99 -30.68 2.01
C ASP A 5 1.27 -29.20 2.35
N ARG A 6 2.55 -28.83 2.47
CA ARG A 6 2.96 -27.42 2.67
C ARG A 6 2.55 -26.52 1.52
N THR A 7 2.69 -27.00 0.29
CA THR A 7 2.32 -26.24 -0.91
C THR A 7 0.82 -26.01 -0.97
N ASP A 8 0.01 -27.04 -0.70
CA ASP A 8 -1.45 -26.93 -0.73
C ASP A 8 -1.98 -26.00 0.37
N GLU A 9 -1.45 -26.09 1.59
CA GLU A 9 -1.77 -25.16 2.68
C GLU A 9 -1.39 -23.71 2.34
N LEU A 10 -0.19 -23.50 1.76
CA LEU A 10 0.26 -22.18 1.35
C LEU A 10 -0.66 -21.58 0.27
N PHE A 11 -1.10 -22.38 -0.70
CA PHE A 11 -2.08 -21.92 -1.69
C PHE A 11 -3.42 -21.54 -1.07
N GLY A 12 -3.87 -22.28 -0.05
CA GLY A 12 -5.04 -21.92 0.74
C GLY A 12 -4.89 -20.55 1.39
N VAL A 13 -3.78 -20.31 2.11
CA VAL A 13 -3.50 -19.00 2.73
C VAL A 13 -3.43 -17.89 1.68
N LEU A 14 -2.70 -18.10 0.58
CA LEU A 14 -2.59 -17.13 -0.51
C LEU A 14 -3.95 -16.81 -1.15
N HIS A 15 -4.85 -17.80 -1.26
CA HIS A 15 -6.21 -17.58 -1.73
C HIS A 15 -6.98 -16.64 -0.80
N TYR A 16 -6.96 -16.87 0.51
CA TYR A 16 -7.62 -15.99 1.47
C TYR A 16 -7.01 -14.58 1.48
N LEU A 17 -5.68 -14.45 1.42
CA LEU A 17 -5.01 -13.16 1.33
C LEU A 17 -5.38 -12.40 0.05
N LYS A 18 -5.50 -13.10 -1.09
CA LYS A 18 -6.00 -12.49 -2.32
C LYS A 18 -7.44 -12.01 -2.18
N ARG A 19 -8.28 -12.67 -1.37
CA ARG A 19 -9.65 -12.23 -1.08
C ARG A 19 -9.72 -11.09 -0.06
N ALA A 20 -8.68 -10.87 0.76
CA ALA A 20 -8.61 -9.69 1.62
C ALA A 20 -8.69 -8.37 0.80
N ARG A 21 -8.32 -8.42 -0.48
CA ARG A 21 -8.53 -7.33 -1.44
C ARG A 21 -10.00 -6.88 -1.49
N ASP A 22 -10.94 -7.80 -1.25
CA ASP A 22 -12.36 -7.52 -1.34
C ASP A 22 -12.77 -6.54 -0.25
N LEU A 23 -12.02 -6.46 0.87
CA LEU A 23 -12.22 -5.48 1.94
C LEU A 23 -11.96 -4.04 1.50
N ILE A 24 -11.09 -3.85 0.51
CA ILE A 24 -10.76 -2.53 -0.01
C ILE A 24 -11.99 -1.97 -0.74
N PRO A 25 -12.43 -0.74 -0.43
CA PRO A 25 -13.58 -0.11 -1.06
C PRO A 25 -13.36 0.05 -2.56
N GLU A 26 -14.38 -0.30 -3.35
CA GLU A 26 -14.42 0.10 -4.75
C GLU A 26 -14.69 1.60 -4.84
N ILE A 27 -13.93 2.25 -5.72
CA ILE A 27 -14.06 3.66 -6.03
C ILE A 27 -14.16 3.75 -7.56
N PRO A 28 -15.29 4.25 -8.10
CA PRO A 28 -15.44 4.40 -9.54
C PRO A 28 -14.29 5.19 -10.16
N GLY A 29 -13.63 4.59 -11.14
CA GLY A 29 -12.50 5.22 -11.84
C GLY A 29 -11.16 5.22 -11.07
N VAL A 30 -11.09 4.68 -9.84
CA VAL A 30 -9.85 4.57 -9.07
C VAL A 30 -9.57 3.10 -8.74
N PRO A 31 -8.67 2.44 -9.48
CA PRO A 31 -8.24 1.07 -9.19
C PRO A 31 -7.67 0.91 -7.77
N GLN A 32 -7.78 -0.29 -7.22
CA GLN A 32 -7.28 -0.62 -5.88
C GLN A 32 -5.82 -0.19 -5.64
N GLY A 33 -4.92 -0.43 -6.59
CA GLY A 33 -3.52 -0.01 -6.45
C GLY A 33 -3.36 1.51 -6.30
N GLU A 34 -4.18 2.29 -7.02
CA GLU A 34 -4.20 3.74 -6.88
C GLU A 34 -4.78 4.20 -5.54
N PHE A 35 -5.82 3.52 -5.04
CA PHE A 35 -6.32 3.78 -3.68
C PHE A 35 -5.25 3.49 -2.61
N MET A 36 -4.51 2.38 -2.73
CA MET A 36 -3.40 2.07 -1.83
C MET A 36 -2.28 3.13 -1.91
N MET A 37 -2.02 3.69 -3.08
CA MET A 37 -1.12 4.83 -3.24
C MET A 37 -1.63 6.07 -2.52
N MET A 38 -2.92 6.40 -2.65
CA MET A 38 -3.55 7.51 -1.93
C MET A 38 -3.47 7.33 -0.42
N HIS A 39 -3.77 6.12 0.08
CA HIS A 39 -3.58 5.74 1.48
C HIS A 39 -2.14 5.97 1.94
N LYS A 40 -1.15 5.57 1.13
CA LYS A 40 0.24 5.71 1.54
C LYS A 40 0.72 7.17 1.54
N ILE A 41 0.25 7.99 0.59
CA ILE A 41 0.48 9.44 0.61
C ILE A 41 -0.09 10.02 1.91
N HIS A 42 -1.34 9.69 2.25
CA HIS A 42 -2.00 10.18 3.47
C HIS A 42 -1.24 9.78 4.75
N CYS A 43 -0.88 8.50 4.92
CA CYS A 43 -0.11 8.06 6.10
C CYS A 43 1.22 8.79 6.23
N CYS A 44 1.97 8.95 5.13
CA CYS A 44 3.25 9.65 5.16
C CYS A 44 3.10 11.14 5.55
N LEU A 45 1.98 11.78 5.19
CA LEU A 45 1.70 13.16 5.59
C LEU A 45 1.34 13.25 7.09
N GLN A 46 0.57 12.29 7.62
CA GLN A 46 0.16 12.26 9.04
C GLN A 46 1.33 11.98 10.00
N GLU A 47 2.34 11.23 9.57
CA GLU A 47 3.55 10.94 10.35
C GLU A 47 4.49 12.16 10.51
N GLY A 48 4.06 13.37 10.10
CA GLY A 48 4.83 14.60 10.27
C GLY A 48 6.05 14.69 9.35
N GLU A 49 6.11 13.89 8.28
CA GLU A 49 7.24 13.88 7.34
C GLU A 49 7.23 15.07 6.34
N CYS A 50 6.40 16.10 6.56
CA CYS A 50 6.53 17.42 5.90
C CYS A 50 7.74 18.19 6.45
N ARG A 51 8.95 17.62 6.33
CA ARG A 51 10.20 18.33 6.65
C ARG A 51 10.69 19.06 5.40
N GLY A 52 10.18 20.27 5.19
CA GLY A 52 10.63 21.18 4.14
C GLY A 52 9.62 22.30 3.85
N GLU A 53 10.04 23.28 3.05
CA GLU A 53 9.18 24.39 2.57
C GLU A 53 8.10 23.92 1.58
N GLN A 54 8.23 22.70 1.03
CA GLN A 54 7.32 22.16 0.03
C GLN A 54 6.33 21.14 0.64
N PRO A 55 5.01 21.33 0.46
CA PRO A 55 4.01 20.38 0.93
C PRO A 55 4.03 19.10 0.08
N GLY A 56 4.01 17.94 0.73
CA GLY A 56 3.88 16.63 0.06
C GLY A 56 4.91 15.59 0.50
N VAL A 57 4.77 14.39 -0.06
CA VAL A 57 5.66 13.24 0.18
C VAL A 57 6.62 13.09 -1.01
N LYS A 58 7.91 12.84 -0.75
CA LYS A 58 8.88 12.55 -1.81
C LYS A 58 8.52 11.25 -2.54
N VAL A 59 8.54 11.27 -3.87
CA VAL A 59 8.25 10.06 -4.69
C VAL A 59 9.22 8.91 -4.39
N SER A 60 10.50 9.21 -4.13
CA SER A 60 11.51 8.20 -3.75
C SER A 60 11.17 7.49 -2.44
N LYS A 61 10.56 8.21 -1.49
CA LYS A 61 10.10 7.65 -0.22
C LYS A 61 8.91 6.71 -0.42
N LEU A 62 7.96 7.08 -1.28
CA LEU A 62 6.84 6.21 -1.63
C LEU A 62 7.31 4.90 -2.27
N SER A 63 8.28 4.97 -3.20
CA SER A 63 8.90 3.78 -3.80
C SER A 63 9.51 2.87 -2.74
N ALA A 64 10.32 3.42 -1.83
CA ALA A 64 10.93 2.64 -0.75
C ALA A 64 9.88 2.00 0.19
N ARG A 65 8.86 2.76 0.60
CA ARG A 65 7.83 2.27 1.53
C ARG A 65 6.84 1.28 0.92
N LEU A 66 6.58 1.36 -0.39
CA LEU A 66 5.71 0.44 -1.10
C LEU A 66 6.46 -0.78 -1.65
N GLY A 67 7.80 -0.80 -1.60
CA GLY A 67 8.60 -1.83 -2.26
C GLY A 67 8.42 -1.86 -3.78
N MET A 68 7.95 -0.76 -4.37
CA MET A 68 7.66 -0.64 -5.80
C MET A 68 8.80 0.08 -6.51
N SER A 69 9.03 -0.26 -7.78
CA SER A 69 10.02 0.44 -8.60
C SER A 69 9.60 1.91 -8.84
N MET A 70 10.60 2.79 -8.99
CA MET A 70 10.37 4.21 -9.30
C MET A 70 9.50 4.43 -10.55
N PRO A 71 9.68 3.69 -11.67
CA PRO A 71 8.79 3.79 -12.82
C PRO A 71 7.33 3.43 -12.51
N ALA A 72 7.10 2.37 -11.74
CA ALA A 72 5.75 1.92 -11.39
C ALA A 72 5.02 2.95 -10.51
N VAL A 73 5.71 3.50 -9.49
CA VAL A 73 5.16 4.59 -8.66
C VAL A 73 4.86 5.81 -9.54
N SER A 74 5.81 6.22 -10.39
CA SER A 74 5.64 7.39 -11.27
C SER A 74 4.45 7.23 -12.22
N GLN A 75 4.24 6.05 -12.80
CA GLN A 75 3.10 5.77 -13.66
C GLN A 75 1.76 5.87 -12.91
N MET A 76 1.70 5.32 -11.70
CA MET A 76 0.50 5.38 -10.87
C MET A 76 0.17 6.82 -10.43
N LEU A 77 1.20 7.59 -10.04
CA LEU A 77 1.04 9.01 -9.70
C LEU A 77 0.62 9.86 -10.89
N LYS A 78 1.11 9.57 -12.11
CA LYS A 78 0.65 10.23 -13.34
C LYS A 78 -0.83 9.96 -13.61
N SER A 79 -1.28 8.71 -13.41
CA SER A 79 -2.70 8.35 -13.55
C SER A 79 -3.57 9.13 -12.57
N LEU A 80 -3.21 9.12 -11.28
CA LEU A 80 -3.89 9.88 -10.24
C LEU A 80 -3.90 11.40 -10.52
N GLN A 81 -2.80 11.94 -11.05
CA GLN A 81 -2.71 13.36 -11.40
C GLN A 81 -3.63 13.69 -12.58
N LYS A 82 -3.70 12.83 -13.60
CA LYS A 82 -4.62 12.97 -14.73
C LYS A 82 -6.09 12.95 -14.28
N LYS A 83 -6.39 12.23 -13.19
CA LYS A 83 -7.72 12.19 -12.55
C LYS A 83 -7.97 13.39 -11.61
N GLY A 84 -7.00 14.28 -11.43
CA GLY A 84 -7.10 15.45 -10.55
C GLY A 84 -7.08 15.09 -9.06
N LEU A 85 -6.61 13.89 -8.69
CA LEU A 85 -6.63 13.40 -7.30
C LEU A 85 -5.32 13.69 -6.56
N VAL A 86 -4.23 13.95 -7.27
CA VAL A 86 -2.94 14.33 -6.68
C VAL A 86 -2.29 15.49 -7.42
N THR A 87 -1.51 16.28 -6.70
CA THR A 87 -0.58 17.26 -7.26
C THR A 87 0.84 16.73 -7.22
N ARG A 88 1.66 17.12 -8.20
CA ARG A 88 3.09 16.81 -8.23
C ARG A 88 3.88 18.09 -8.39
N THR A 89 4.81 18.34 -7.47
CA THR A 89 5.60 19.57 -7.42
C THR A 89 7.07 19.22 -7.42
N ALA A 90 7.84 19.80 -8.34
CA ALA A 90 9.30 19.67 -8.33
C ALA A 90 9.87 20.57 -7.22
N ALA A 91 10.88 20.08 -6.51
CA ALA A 91 11.54 20.85 -5.48
C ALA A 91 12.22 22.10 -6.06
N THR A 92 12.28 23.17 -5.27
CA THR A 92 12.89 24.45 -5.65
C THR A 92 14.42 24.36 -5.74
N ASP A 93 15.02 23.54 -4.89
CA ASP A 93 16.46 23.31 -4.76
C ASP A 93 17.00 22.24 -5.74
N ASP A 94 16.24 21.17 -5.97
CA ASP A 94 16.57 20.12 -6.94
C ASP A 94 15.33 19.65 -7.71
N ARG A 95 15.24 20.05 -8.99
CA ARG A 95 14.13 19.67 -9.88
C ARG A 95 14.03 18.16 -10.13
N ARG A 96 15.04 17.37 -9.77
CA ARG A 96 14.98 15.89 -9.81
C ARG A 96 14.14 15.32 -8.68
N VAL A 97 13.99 16.06 -7.59
CA VAL A 97 13.12 15.70 -6.46
C VAL A 97 11.70 16.14 -6.77
N VAL A 98 10.76 15.19 -6.64
CA VAL A 98 9.33 15.44 -6.84
C VAL A 98 8.60 15.11 -5.56
N TYR A 99 7.76 16.03 -5.12
CA TYR A 99 6.79 15.87 -4.04
C TYR A 99 5.41 15.58 -4.61
N VAL A 100 4.62 14.80 -3.89
CA VAL A 100 3.23 14.50 -4.22
C VAL A 100 2.34 14.70 -3.01
N ALA A 101 1.18 15.30 -3.22
CA ALA A 101 0.13 15.45 -2.21
C ALA A 101 -1.24 15.12 -2.81
N LEU A 102 -2.19 14.72 -1.98
CA LEU A 102 -3.58 14.62 -2.42
C LEU A 102 -4.13 16.03 -2.70
N THR A 103 -4.96 16.17 -3.73
CA THR A 103 -5.75 17.39 -3.93
C THR A 103 -6.94 17.40 -2.95
N PRO A 104 -7.66 18.51 -2.78
CA PRO A 104 -8.91 18.50 -2.02
C PRO A 104 -9.93 17.46 -2.52
N ALA A 105 -9.99 17.24 -3.84
CA ALA A 105 -10.82 16.20 -4.44
C ALA A 105 -10.30 14.78 -4.12
N GLY A 106 -8.98 14.59 -4.15
CA GLY A 106 -8.31 13.36 -3.76
C GLY A 106 -8.55 13.01 -2.29
N GLU A 107 -8.38 13.98 -1.38
CA GLU A 107 -8.66 13.82 0.05
C GLU A 107 -10.12 13.43 0.28
N LYS A 108 -11.08 14.11 -0.35
CA LYS A 108 -12.51 13.76 -0.19
C LYS A 108 -12.80 12.32 -0.59
N ILE A 109 -12.36 11.91 -1.79
CA ILE A 109 -12.57 10.54 -2.28
C ILE A 109 -11.85 9.52 -1.39
N PHE A 110 -10.64 9.85 -0.93
CA PHE A 110 -9.88 9.01 -0.02
C PHE A 110 -10.61 8.85 1.33
N SER A 111 -11.05 9.94 1.95
CA SER A 111 -11.76 9.94 3.23
C SER A 111 -13.05 9.12 3.18
N ASP A 112 -13.86 9.31 2.13
CA ASP A 112 -15.11 8.55 1.97
C ASP A 112 -14.84 7.05 1.83
N ALA A 113 -13.76 6.69 1.13
CA ALA A 113 -13.37 5.30 0.94
C ALA A 113 -12.75 4.67 2.19
N ILE A 114 -11.80 5.36 2.84
CA ILE A 114 -11.11 4.83 4.02
C ILE A 114 -12.09 4.61 5.19
N ASN A 115 -13.12 5.44 5.34
CA ASN A 115 -14.17 5.20 6.33
C ASN A 115 -14.90 3.86 6.08
N ARG A 116 -15.31 3.59 4.84
CA ARG A 116 -15.90 2.27 4.47
C ARG A 116 -14.93 1.12 4.67
N PHE A 117 -13.64 1.34 4.42
CA PHE A 117 -12.61 0.34 4.67
C PHE A 117 -12.53 0.00 6.17
N LEU A 118 -12.46 1.03 7.02
CA LEU A 118 -12.36 0.88 8.47
C LEU A 118 -13.59 0.18 9.05
N GLU A 119 -14.79 0.50 8.61
CA GLU A 119 -16.02 -0.20 9.02
C GLU A 119 -15.94 -1.71 8.74
N ARG A 120 -15.44 -2.08 7.57
CA ARG A 120 -15.30 -3.49 7.17
C ARG A 120 -14.20 -4.19 7.94
N VAL A 121 -13.08 -3.51 8.18
CA VAL A 121 -11.98 -4.04 9.01
C VAL A 121 -12.45 -4.27 10.44
N ASN A 122 -13.24 -3.35 11.01
CA ASN A 122 -13.83 -3.50 12.34
C ASN A 122 -14.78 -4.71 12.39
N ALA A 123 -15.66 -4.88 11.41
CA ALA A 123 -16.53 -6.06 11.33
C ALA A 123 -15.73 -7.37 11.24
N VAL A 124 -14.61 -7.38 10.51
CA VAL A 124 -13.70 -8.54 10.50
C VAL A 124 -13.07 -8.75 11.88
N ALA A 125 -12.65 -7.68 12.56
CA ALA A 125 -12.07 -7.77 13.90
C ALA A 125 -13.04 -8.31 14.94
N GLU A 126 -14.31 -7.89 14.91
CA GLU A 126 -15.37 -8.40 15.78
C GLU A 126 -15.60 -9.90 15.60
N LEU A 127 -15.54 -10.39 14.35
CA LEU A 127 -15.77 -11.81 14.03
C LEU A 127 -14.53 -12.68 14.27
N PHE A 128 -13.34 -12.17 13.96
CA PHE A 128 -12.10 -12.95 14.00
C PHE A 128 -11.44 -12.90 15.39
N GLY A 129 -11.57 -11.77 16.07
CA GLY A 129 -10.93 -11.44 17.35
C GLY A 129 -9.61 -10.69 17.18
N GLU A 130 -9.42 -9.62 17.97
CA GLU A 130 -8.23 -8.76 17.90
C GLU A 130 -6.92 -9.52 18.15
N GLU A 131 -6.91 -10.44 19.12
CA GLU A 131 -5.74 -11.26 19.41
C GLU A 131 -5.30 -12.08 18.18
N LYS A 132 -6.26 -12.64 17.44
CA LYS A 132 -5.96 -13.40 16.23
C LYS A 132 -5.48 -12.51 15.10
N ILE A 133 -5.99 -11.27 14.98
CA ILE A 133 -5.45 -10.26 14.06
C ILE A 133 -3.98 -9.98 14.39
N GLN A 134 -3.64 -9.84 15.66
CA GLN A 134 -2.27 -9.61 16.07
C GLN A 134 -1.38 -10.81 15.74
N GLN A 135 -1.84 -12.02 16.04
CA GLN A 135 -1.11 -13.26 15.73
C GLN A 135 -0.88 -13.44 14.21
N ILE A 136 -1.91 -13.26 13.37
CA ILE A 136 -1.76 -13.40 11.92
C ILE A 136 -0.83 -12.34 11.33
N THR A 137 -0.85 -11.12 11.89
CA THR A 137 0.07 -10.05 11.47
C THR A 137 1.53 -10.48 11.67
N VAL A 138 1.87 -10.96 12.87
CA VAL A 138 3.23 -11.45 13.17
C VAL A 138 3.64 -12.60 12.23
N LEU A 139 2.75 -13.58 12.04
CA LEU A 139 3.03 -14.74 11.20
C LEU A 139 3.21 -14.36 9.72
N LEU A 140 2.41 -13.43 9.20
CA LEU A 140 2.54 -12.95 7.82
C LEU A 140 3.82 -12.15 7.61
N GLU A 141 4.24 -11.35 8.59
CA GLU A 141 5.52 -10.67 8.53
C GLU A 141 6.70 -11.64 8.54
N ASP A 142 6.66 -12.66 9.41
CA ASP A 142 7.67 -13.73 9.44
C ASP A 142 7.73 -14.50 8.13
N LEU A 143 6.57 -14.84 7.55
CA LEU A 143 6.49 -15.45 6.24
C LEU A 143 7.10 -14.56 5.15
N GLY A 144 6.79 -13.26 5.17
CA GLY A 144 7.37 -12.25 4.28
C GLY A 144 8.90 -12.21 4.36
N ARG A 145 9.45 -12.14 5.58
CA ARG A 145 10.90 -12.16 5.83
C ARG A 145 11.56 -13.45 5.34
N ALA A 146 10.93 -14.59 5.58
CA ALA A 146 11.44 -15.89 5.14
C ALA A 146 11.49 -15.98 3.60
N MET A 147 10.42 -15.56 2.91
CA MET A 147 10.38 -15.52 1.44
C MET A 147 11.44 -14.57 0.86
N GLU A 148 11.62 -13.39 1.45
CA GLU A 148 12.63 -12.44 0.99
C GLU A 148 14.05 -13.01 1.14
N ARG A 149 14.31 -13.72 2.24
CA ARG A 149 15.59 -14.41 2.47
C ARG A 149 15.84 -15.49 1.43
N VAL A 150 14.85 -16.35 1.15
CA VAL A 150 14.97 -17.38 0.09
C VAL A 150 15.25 -16.74 -1.27
N ARG A 151 14.57 -15.63 -1.61
CA ARG A 151 14.80 -14.93 -2.88
C ARG A 151 16.21 -14.33 -2.97
N LYS A 152 16.76 -13.81 -1.86
CA LYS A 152 18.14 -13.28 -1.81
C LYS A 152 19.19 -14.39 -1.88
N ASP A 153 18.94 -15.52 -1.21
CA ASP A 153 19.88 -16.64 -1.13
C ASP A 153 19.85 -17.52 -2.41
N GLN A 154 18.79 -17.44 -3.23
CA GLN A 154 18.63 -18.20 -4.48
C GLN A 154 18.15 -17.31 -5.64
N PRO A 155 18.96 -16.34 -6.10
CA PRO A 155 18.54 -15.37 -7.12
C PRO A 155 18.29 -16.02 -8.50
N GLU A 156 18.88 -17.18 -8.81
CA GLU A 156 18.79 -17.82 -10.13
C GLU A 156 17.56 -18.71 -10.34
N LYS A 157 16.68 -18.83 -9.34
CA LYS A 157 15.46 -19.65 -9.41
C LYS A 157 14.15 -18.85 -9.48
N PHE A 158 14.25 -17.52 -9.59
CA PHE A 158 13.12 -16.59 -9.67
C PHE A 158 13.25 -15.65 -10.86
#